data_AF-A0A517RL74-F1
#
_entry.id   AF-A0A517RL74-F1
#
_cell.length_a   1.000
_cell.length_b   1.000
_cell.length_c   1.000
_cell.angle_alpha   90.00
_cell.angle_beta   90.00
_cell.angle_gamma   90.00
#
_symmetry.space_group_name_H-M   'P 1'
#
loop_
_entity.id
_entity.type
_entity.pdbx_description
1 polymer ?
#
loop_
_entity_poly.entity_id
_entity_poly.type
_entity_poly.pdbx_seq_one_letter_code
_entity_poly.pdbx_strand_id
1 'polypeptide(L)'
;MYANRASLIRMLILLLIWKCSPLELLACTTAVISGNATADGRPLLWKNRDTSASHNEVILLTAGPLRAVAVVNAGARKSAWMGMNEAGFCIENSLSKDLSIKGKKSGPANGRFMKQALQTCKTVADFKKLLDETNKTGRRTLSNFGVIDAQGGAALFETGPNSYTMFDANDPATAPHGYIVRSNFATTARDFPANPTPEQLGKIYSAERYSQACSRLDLQKAKGITVDYLIRNLTRDLSSKTGTPWPGTVNGSKQKLPAIIKTNNTISRTTTVSAAVFQGVKPGEDPSLATMWTILGDPSFSIAVPCWVAVQDIADPLADDNGAALGEIAITLRAWSKTDDGKGIKTEYLPGIWSDLWPVEDQILKLTQSFQQGRREHGYSADAITRFHQKMALLAMTAMQKELRDMKQAALALPTPPPPRFAPVKKTIVIP
;
A
#
# COMPACT_ATOMS: atom_id res chain seq x y z
N MET A 1 27.16 -32.82 40.60
CA MET A 1 26.25 -31.65 40.73
C MET A 1 26.49 -30.58 39.63
N TYR A 2 26.65 -30.98 38.35
CA TYR A 2 26.98 -30.04 37.25
C TYR A 2 26.12 -30.21 35.98
N ALA A 3 25.24 -31.22 35.90
CA ALA A 3 24.46 -31.52 34.70
C ALA A 3 23.23 -30.61 34.47
N ASN A 4 22.78 -29.85 35.47
CA ASN A 4 21.56 -29.01 35.37
C ASN A 4 21.79 -27.56 34.94
N ARG A 5 23.05 -27.07 34.89
CA ARG A 5 23.31 -25.68 34.48
C ARG A 5 23.25 -25.47 32.97
N ALA A 6 23.68 -26.46 32.17
CA ALA A 6 23.68 -26.35 30.71
C ALA A 6 22.26 -26.37 30.11
N SER A 7 21.33 -27.11 30.73
CA SER A 7 19.91 -27.17 30.35
C SER A 7 19.20 -25.84 30.66
N LEU A 8 19.43 -25.26 31.85
CA LEU A 8 18.88 -23.96 32.22
C LEU A 8 19.41 -22.83 31.31
N ILE A 9 20.70 -22.85 30.96
CA ILE A 9 21.29 -21.84 30.07
C ILE A 9 20.74 -21.97 28.64
N ARG A 10 20.54 -23.19 28.12
CA ARG A 10 19.88 -23.40 26.82
C ARG A 10 18.42 -22.96 26.83
N MET A 11 17.69 -23.19 27.92
CA MET A 11 16.30 -22.78 28.07
C MET A 11 16.17 -21.24 28.22
N LEU A 12 17.11 -20.60 28.93
CA LEU A 12 17.22 -19.14 29.02
C LEU A 12 17.61 -18.49 27.68
N ILE A 13 18.49 -19.10 26.89
CA ILE A 13 18.84 -18.62 25.53
C ILE A 13 17.63 -18.77 24.58
N LEU A 14 16.88 -19.87 24.65
CA LEU A 14 15.64 -20.06 23.87
C LEU A 14 14.51 -19.10 24.31
N LEU A 15 14.43 -18.74 25.60
CA LEU A 15 13.51 -17.72 26.13
C LEU A 15 13.96 -16.27 25.81
N LEU A 16 15.27 -16.01 25.71
CA LEU A 16 15.81 -14.72 25.26
C LEU A 16 15.66 -14.53 23.75
N ILE A 17 15.71 -15.60 22.94
CA ILE A 17 15.46 -15.54 21.50
C ILE A 17 13.96 -15.35 21.17
N TRP A 18 13.05 -15.62 22.11
CA TRP A 18 11.62 -15.31 21.94
C TRP A 18 11.31 -13.80 22.04
N LYS A 19 12.18 -13.01 22.67
CA LYS A 19 11.96 -11.56 22.88
C LYS A 19 12.82 -10.68 21.98
N CYS A 20 12.81 -10.91 20.66
CA CYS A 20 13.06 -9.82 19.72
C CYS A 20 12.68 -10.17 18.27
N SER A 21 11.64 -9.47 17.80
CA SER A 21 11.36 -9.03 16.43
C SER A 21 10.18 -9.72 15.70
N PRO A 22 9.38 -8.98 14.88
CA PRO A 22 9.32 -7.51 14.76
C PRO A 22 7.88 -6.95 14.92
N LEU A 23 7.74 -5.93 15.78
CA LEU A 23 6.64 -4.96 15.72
C LEU A 23 6.61 -4.25 14.34
N GLU A 24 7.76 -4.21 13.66
CA GLU A 24 8.04 -3.46 12.44
C GLU A 24 7.47 -4.07 11.13
N LEU A 25 6.90 -5.28 11.12
CA LEU A 25 6.48 -5.93 9.87
C LEU A 25 5.11 -5.47 9.34
N LEU A 26 4.27 -4.86 10.17
CA LEU A 26 2.93 -4.42 9.78
C LEU A 26 2.87 -2.91 10.03
N ALA A 27 3.15 -2.15 8.98
CA ALA A 27 3.53 -0.74 9.07
C ALA A 27 2.83 0.15 8.02
N CYS A 28 1.63 -0.21 7.56
CA CYS A 28 0.94 0.58 6.52
C CYS A 28 0.77 2.07 6.88
N THR A 29 0.78 2.92 5.86
CA THR A 29 0.42 4.35 5.96
C THR A 29 -0.65 4.64 4.92
N THR A 30 -1.67 5.41 5.30
CA THR A 30 -2.87 5.60 4.47
C THR A 30 -3.41 7.01 4.62
N ALA A 31 -4.14 7.48 3.62
CA ALA A 31 -4.86 8.74 3.68
C ALA A 31 -6.18 8.68 2.91
N VAL A 32 -7.21 9.28 3.49
CA VAL A 32 -8.48 9.61 2.84
C VAL A 32 -8.49 11.10 2.58
N ILE A 33 -8.75 11.51 1.34
CA ILE A 33 -8.65 12.91 0.91
C ILE A 33 -9.96 13.28 0.21
N SER A 34 -10.66 14.27 0.76
CA SER A 34 -11.88 14.85 0.19
C SER A 34 -11.59 15.50 -1.16
N GLY A 35 -12.56 15.46 -2.07
CA GLY A 35 -12.50 16.20 -3.34
C GLY A 35 -12.31 17.72 -3.14
N ASN A 36 -12.70 18.26 -1.98
CA ASN A 36 -12.48 19.68 -1.66
C ASN A 36 -10.99 20.05 -1.50
N ALA A 37 -10.12 19.08 -1.21
CA ALA A 37 -8.68 19.29 -1.06
C ALA A 37 -7.88 18.90 -2.31
N THR A 38 -8.53 18.39 -3.36
CA THR A 38 -7.86 17.90 -4.57
C THR A 38 -7.97 18.90 -5.70
N ALA A 39 -6.97 18.90 -6.58
CA ALA A 39 -6.88 19.90 -7.66
C ALA A 39 -8.01 19.78 -8.69
N ASP A 40 -8.61 18.61 -8.83
CA ASP A 40 -9.65 18.32 -9.83
C ASP A 40 -11.05 18.11 -9.21
N GLY A 41 -11.19 18.23 -7.89
CA GLY A 41 -12.45 18.03 -7.19
C GLY A 41 -12.83 16.57 -6.95
N ARG A 42 -11.97 15.59 -7.26
CA ARG A 42 -12.24 14.16 -7.09
C ARG A 42 -11.64 13.64 -5.79
N PRO A 43 -12.35 12.82 -5.00
CA PRO A 43 -11.76 12.25 -3.79
C PRO A 43 -10.59 11.33 -4.13
N LEU A 44 -9.55 11.36 -3.29
CA LEU A 44 -8.38 10.48 -3.41
C LEU A 44 -8.27 9.57 -2.19
N LEU A 45 -7.77 8.36 -2.42
CA LEU A 45 -7.46 7.40 -1.39
C LEU A 45 -6.05 6.87 -1.62
N TRP A 46 -5.23 6.74 -0.59
CA TRP A 46 -3.86 6.28 -0.73
C TRP A 46 -3.49 5.26 0.35
N LYS A 47 -2.66 4.28 -0.04
CA LYS A 47 -2.07 3.30 0.86
C LYS A 47 -0.66 2.88 0.41
N ASN A 48 0.28 2.87 1.36
CA ASN A 48 1.47 2.03 1.32
C ASN A 48 1.22 0.78 2.17
N ARG A 49 1.39 -0.41 1.58
CA ARG A 49 1.16 -1.70 2.25
C ARG A 49 2.48 -2.30 2.70
N ASP A 50 2.61 -2.41 4.01
CA ASP A 50 3.79 -3.02 4.62
C ASP A 50 3.45 -4.35 5.28
N THR A 51 4.09 -5.43 4.83
CA THR A 51 3.88 -6.78 5.35
C THR A 51 5.06 -7.69 4.98
N SER A 52 5.13 -8.86 5.60
CA SER A 52 6.03 -9.94 5.20
C SER A 52 5.53 -10.72 3.97
N ALA A 53 4.26 -10.57 3.57
CA ALA A 53 3.72 -11.19 2.36
C ALA A 53 4.12 -10.40 1.10
N SER A 54 5.34 -10.64 0.62
CA SER A 54 6.00 -9.91 -0.48
C SER A 54 5.33 -10.08 -1.84
N HIS A 55 4.80 -11.27 -2.13
CA HIS A 55 4.25 -11.61 -3.45
C HIS A 55 2.79 -11.17 -3.52
N ASN A 56 2.50 -10.19 -4.37
CA ASN A 56 1.17 -9.61 -4.53
C ASN A 56 0.76 -9.70 -6.01
N GLU A 57 -0.54 -9.72 -6.24
CA GLU A 57 -1.14 -9.69 -7.58
C GLU A 57 -2.38 -8.77 -7.55
N VAL A 58 -2.78 -8.29 -8.72
CA VAL A 58 -4.06 -7.63 -8.95
C VAL A 58 -5.01 -8.66 -9.53
N ILE A 59 -6.22 -8.72 -8.99
CA ILE A 59 -7.27 -9.62 -9.48
C ILE A 59 -8.54 -8.86 -9.83
N LEU A 60 -9.30 -9.42 -10.77
CA LEU A 60 -10.67 -9.05 -11.04
C LEU A 60 -11.62 -10.02 -10.33
N LEU A 61 -12.38 -9.51 -9.37
CA LEU A 61 -13.42 -10.22 -8.65
C LEU A 61 -14.73 -10.11 -9.43
N THR A 62 -15.28 -11.24 -9.88
CA THR A 62 -16.54 -11.30 -10.65
C THR A 62 -17.65 -12.13 -9.98
N ALA A 63 -17.31 -12.90 -8.94
CA ALA A 63 -18.26 -13.81 -8.29
C ALA A 63 -19.21 -13.16 -7.26
N GLY A 64 -19.15 -11.84 -7.07
CA GLY A 64 -20.00 -11.11 -6.12
C GLY A 64 -21.07 -10.26 -6.81
N PRO A 65 -22.01 -9.67 -6.06
CA PRO A 65 -23.01 -8.74 -6.60
C PRO A 65 -22.41 -7.53 -7.31
N LEU A 66 -21.20 -7.13 -6.88
CA LEU A 66 -20.40 -6.10 -7.53
C LEU A 66 -19.08 -6.70 -8.01
N ARG A 67 -18.70 -6.39 -9.25
CA ARG A 67 -17.36 -6.57 -9.79
C ARG A 67 -16.38 -5.64 -9.06
N ALA A 68 -15.16 -6.12 -8.82
CA ALA A 68 -14.13 -5.30 -8.19
C ALA A 68 -12.73 -5.66 -8.67
N VAL A 69 -11.84 -4.68 -8.66
CA VAL A 69 -10.40 -4.90 -8.84
C VAL A 69 -9.71 -4.70 -7.50
N ALA A 70 -8.83 -5.63 -7.14
CA ALA A 70 -8.20 -5.62 -5.83
C ALA A 70 -6.76 -6.13 -5.87
N VAL A 71 -5.92 -5.57 -4.99
CA VAL A 71 -4.61 -6.14 -4.67
C VAL A 71 -4.77 -7.22 -3.61
N VAL A 72 -4.23 -8.40 -3.87
CA VAL A 72 -4.26 -9.56 -2.97
C VAL A 72 -2.85 -10.10 -2.73
N ASN A 73 -2.71 -11.01 -1.76
CA ASN A 73 -1.53 -11.85 -1.71
C ASN A 73 -1.65 -12.88 -2.84
N ALA A 74 -0.57 -13.09 -3.60
CA ALA A 74 -0.54 -14.06 -4.69
C ALA A 74 -1.03 -15.44 -4.21
N GLY A 75 -1.98 -16.03 -4.95
CA GLY A 75 -2.54 -17.35 -4.65
C GLY A 75 -3.47 -17.40 -3.42
N ALA A 76 -3.68 -16.27 -2.73
CA ALA A 76 -4.49 -16.17 -1.52
C ALA A 76 -5.66 -15.18 -1.67
N ARG A 77 -6.45 -15.38 -2.74
CA ARG A 77 -7.55 -14.53 -3.21
C ARG A 77 -8.80 -14.49 -2.29
N LYS A 78 -8.78 -15.14 -1.12
CA LYS A 78 -9.87 -15.06 -0.12
C LYS A 78 -9.90 -13.71 0.62
N SER A 79 -8.84 -12.91 0.51
CA SER A 79 -8.71 -11.60 1.16
C SER A 79 -8.28 -10.56 0.13
N ALA A 80 -8.81 -9.35 0.25
CA ALA A 80 -8.33 -8.16 -0.45
C ALA A 80 -7.53 -7.29 0.51
N TRP A 81 -6.56 -6.52 0.01
CA TRP A 81 -5.76 -5.60 0.84
C TRP A 81 -5.91 -4.14 0.45
N MET A 82 -6.50 -3.86 -0.71
CA MET A 82 -7.01 -2.56 -1.17
C MET A 82 -7.73 -2.83 -2.50
N GLY A 83 -8.66 -1.98 -2.91
CA GLY A 83 -9.36 -2.15 -4.18
C GLY A 83 -10.48 -1.16 -4.42
N MET A 84 -11.13 -1.31 -5.56
CA MET A 84 -12.32 -0.56 -5.93
C MET A 84 -13.32 -1.42 -6.70
N ASN A 85 -14.60 -1.06 -6.67
CA ASN A 85 -15.66 -1.80 -7.34
C ASN A 85 -16.38 -0.98 -8.42
N GLU A 86 -17.26 -1.65 -9.17
CA GLU A 86 -17.95 -1.04 -10.32
C GLU A 86 -18.92 0.09 -9.94
N ALA A 87 -19.28 0.22 -8.66
CA ALA A 87 -20.06 1.35 -8.16
C ALA A 87 -19.19 2.58 -7.80
N GLY A 88 -17.87 2.51 -8.02
CA GLY A 88 -16.92 3.56 -7.69
C GLY A 88 -16.55 3.64 -6.20
N PHE A 89 -16.93 2.63 -5.42
CA PHE A 89 -16.51 2.49 -4.03
C PHE A 89 -15.07 1.98 -3.98
N CYS A 90 -14.20 2.68 -3.27
CA CYS A 90 -12.81 2.30 -3.04
C CYS A 90 -12.55 2.08 -1.55
N ILE A 91 -11.72 1.09 -1.21
CA ILE A 91 -11.37 0.78 0.17
C ILE A 91 -9.90 0.40 0.29
N GLU A 92 -9.29 0.87 1.37
CA GLU A 92 -7.96 0.48 1.82
C GLU A 92 -7.93 0.33 3.35
N ASN A 93 -6.79 -0.05 3.92
CA ASN A 93 -6.67 -0.07 5.37
C ASN A 93 -5.23 0.07 5.90
N SER A 94 -5.10 0.52 7.14
CA SER A 94 -3.95 0.20 8.00
C SER A 94 -4.37 -0.68 9.19
N LEU A 95 -3.43 -1.46 9.73
CA LEU A 95 -3.68 -2.28 10.90
C LEU A 95 -3.56 -1.43 12.17
N SER A 96 -4.57 -1.49 13.05
CA SER A 96 -4.54 -0.78 14.34
C SER A 96 -4.76 -1.74 15.50
N LYS A 97 -3.66 -2.25 16.10
CA LYS A 97 -3.73 -3.26 17.17
C LYS A 97 -4.23 -2.70 18.51
N ASP A 98 -4.14 -1.39 18.70
CA ASP A 98 -4.65 -0.67 19.87
C ASP A 98 -6.17 -0.70 20.00
N LEU A 99 -6.91 -0.97 18.92
CA LEU A 99 -8.37 -1.23 18.95
C LEU A 99 -8.74 -2.64 19.46
N SER A 100 -7.77 -3.40 19.97
CA SER A 100 -8.02 -4.77 20.40
C SER A 100 -8.70 -4.86 21.77
N ILE A 101 -9.78 -5.62 21.85
CA ILE A 101 -10.42 -5.98 23.12
C ILE A 101 -9.93 -7.36 23.63
N LYS A 102 -10.09 -7.61 24.93
CA LYS A 102 -9.90 -8.94 25.54
C LYS A 102 -11.04 -9.89 25.14
N GLY A 103 -10.77 -11.20 25.13
CA GLY A 103 -11.77 -12.23 24.84
C GLY A 103 -11.74 -12.78 23.41
N LYS A 104 -12.59 -13.80 23.15
CA LYS A 104 -12.66 -14.49 21.85
C LYS A 104 -13.36 -13.59 20.82
N LYS A 105 -12.78 -13.54 19.61
CA LYS A 105 -13.28 -12.73 18.48
C LYS A 105 -13.73 -13.66 17.35
N SER A 106 -14.97 -13.51 16.92
CA SER A 106 -15.59 -14.23 15.79
C SER A 106 -15.63 -13.36 14.53
N GLY A 107 -15.99 -13.94 13.38
CA GLY A 107 -16.22 -13.16 12.16
C GLY A 107 -14.97 -12.86 11.31
N PRO A 108 -15.11 -12.00 10.29
CA PRO A 108 -14.06 -11.74 9.32
C PRO A 108 -12.89 -10.95 9.92
N ALA A 109 -11.68 -11.23 9.42
CA ALA A 109 -10.50 -10.41 9.66
C ALA A 109 -10.38 -9.36 8.53
N ASN A 110 -9.53 -8.35 8.70
CA ASN A 110 -9.44 -7.17 7.83
C ASN A 110 -9.57 -7.49 6.33
N GLY A 111 -8.75 -8.42 5.82
CA GLY A 111 -8.74 -8.72 4.38
C GLY A 111 -10.00 -9.41 3.84
N ARG A 112 -10.64 -10.28 4.63
CA ARG A 112 -11.94 -10.86 4.27
C ARG A 112 -13.06 -9.82 4.35
N PHE A 113 -12.99 -8.93 5.33
CA PHE A 113 -13.97 -7.86 5.50
C PHE A 113 -13.90 -6.85 4.34
N MET A 114 -12.69 -6.43 3.93
CA MET A 114 -12.53 -5.57 2.74
C MET A 114 -13.03 -6.25 1.46
N LYS A 115 -12.75 -7.54 1.28
CA LYS A 115 -13.28 -8.28 0.12
C LYS A 115 -14.80 -8.29 0.12
N GLN A 116 -15.43 -8.55 1.28
CA GLN A 116 -16.88 -8.47 1.43
C GLN A 116 -17.39 -7.07 1.06
N ALA A 117 -16.79 -6.01 1.61
CA ALA A 117 -17.17 -4.62 1.31
C ALA A 117 -17.07 -4.30 -0.19
N LEU A 118 -15.98 -4.70 -0.86
CA LEU A 118 -15.83 -4.53 -2.31
C LEU A 118 -16.93 -5.21 -3.11
N GLN A 119 -17.45 -6.34 -2.65
CA GLN A 119 -18.50 -7.09 -3.35
C GLN A 119 -19.91 -6.61 -3.03
N THR A 120 -20.12 -5.79 -1.98
CA THR A 120 -21.47 -5.45 -1.49
C THR A 120 -21.75 -3.97 -1.30
N CYS A 121 -20.75 -3.12 -1.04
CA CYS A 121 -20.93 -1.71 -0.72
C CYS A 121 -20.81 -0.84 -1.96
N LYS A 122 -21.75 0.08 -2.19
CA LYS A 122 -21.66 1.10 -3.25
C LYS A 122 -21.20 2.46 -2.72
N THR A 123 -21.39 2.71 -1.43
CA THR A 123 -21.17 4.00 -0.77
C THR A 123 -20.53 3.85 0.60
N VAL A 124 -20.02 4.96 1.15
CA VAL A 124 -19.62 5.12 2.55
C VAL A 124 -20.77 4.75 3.49
N ALA A 125 -22.02 5.09 3.14
CA ALA A 125 -23.20 4.72 3.90
C ALA A 125 -23.43 3.19 3.94
N ASP A 126 -23.23 2.49 2.81
CA ASP A 126 -23.30 1.03 2.77
C ASP A 126 -22.20 0.38 3.63
N PHE A 127 -21.00 0.95 3.63
CA PHE A 127 -19.91 0.47 4.47
C PHE A 127 -20.21 0.66 5.97
N LYS A 128 -20.77 1.82 6.34
CA LYS A 128 -21.25 2.07 7.69
C LYS A 128 -22.32 1.03 8.09
N LYS A 129 -23.28 0.74 7.20
CA LYS A 129 -24.32 -0.28 7.43
C LYS A 129 -23.70 -1.67 7.63
N LEU A 130 -22.72 -2.05 6.81
CA LEU A 130 -21.99 -3.32 6.96
C LEU A 130 -21.28 -3.41 8.31
N LEU A 131 -20.70 -2.30 8.80
CA LEU A 131 -20.09 -2.23 10.13
C LEU A 131 -21.14 -2.33 11.26
N ASP A 132 -22.28 -1.66 11.12
CA ASP A 132 -23.41 -1.71 12.07
C ASP A 132 -23.97 -3.14 12.19
N GLU A 133 -24.13 -3.84 11.07
CA GLU A 133 -24.57 -5.24 11.04
C GLU A 133 -23.56 -6.16 11.72
N THR A 134 -22.28 -6.01 11.37
CA THR A 134 -21.23 -6.87 11.92
C THR A 134 -20.85 -6.52 13.36
N ASN A 135 -21.24 -5.35 13.89
CA ASN A 135 -21.12 -5.04 15.32
C ASN A 135 -21.95 -6.03 16.17
N LYS A 136 -23.09 -6.47 15.64
CA LYS A 136 -24.00 -7.43 16.31
C LYS A 136 -23.39 -8.82 16.42
N THR A 137 -22.66 -9.26 15.38
CA THR A 137 -22.08 -10.63 15.31
C THR A 137 -20.60 -10.70 15.71
N GLY A 138 -19.92 -9.56 15.72
CA GLY A 138 -18.49 -9.42 15.94
C GLY A 138 -17.61 -9.63 14.71
N ARG A 139 -16.39 -9.11 14.79
CA ARG A 139 -15.31 -9.24 13.80
C ARG A 139 -13.99 -9.58 14.48
N ARG A 140 -13.04 -10.14 13.71
CA ARG A 140 -11.60 -10.20 14.08
C ARG A 140 -10.83 -8.99 13.58
N THR A 141 -11.54 -7.96 13.15
CA THR A 141 -10.99 -6.79 12.49
C THR A 141 -10.41 -5.81 13.50
N LEU A 142 -9.23 -5.27 13.18
CA LEU A 142 -8.49 -4.28 13.94
C LEU A 142 -7.87 -3.31 12.92
N SER A 143 -8.57 -2.25 12.57
CA SER A 143 -8.28 -1.58 11.31
C SER A 143 -8.68 -0.13 11.30
N ASN A 144 -7.87 0.70 10.65
CA ASN A 144 -8.30 1.99 10.16
C ASN A 144 -8.63 1.79 8.67
N PHE A 145 -9.90 1.83 8.30
CA PHE A 145 -10.32 1.71 6.90
C PHE A 145 -10.53 3.10 6.31
N GLY A 146 -9.85 3.42 5.23
CA GLY A 146 -10.20 4.54 4.38
C GLY A 146 -11.15 4.12 3.28
N VAL A 147 -12.19 4.92 3.03
CA VAL A 147 -13.21 4.68 2.02
C VAL A 147 -13.53 5.97 1.28
N ILE A 148 -13.63 5.87 -0.05
CA ILE A 148 -14.22 6.91 -0.90
C ILE A 148 -15.28 6.28 -1.82
N ASP A 149 -16.23 7.07 -2.30
CA ASP A 149 -17.26 6.60 -3.23
C ASP A 149 -17.60 7.62 -4.34
N ALA A 150 -18.39 7.17 -5.32
CA ALA A 150 -18.80 7.97 -6.47
C ALA A 150 -19.84 9.07 -6.13
N GLN A 151 -20.43 9.06 -4.93
CA GLN A 151 -21.36 10.08 -4.45
C GLN A 151 -20.65 11.21 -3.72
N GLY A 152 -19.31 11.19 -3.66
CA GLY A 152 -18.49 12.19 -2.98
C GLY A 152 -18.22 11.87 -1.51
N GLY A 153 -18.61 10.69 -1.03
CA GLY A 153 -18.24 10.22 0.29
C GLY A 153 -16.72 10.03 0.40
N ALA A 154 -16.14 10.50 1.50
CA ALA A 154 -14.73 10.30 1.84
C ALA A 154 -14.60 10.19 3.36
N ALA A 155 -14.36 8.99 3.88
CA ALA A 155 -14.33 8.77 5.32
C ALA A 155 -13.28 7.74 5.77
N LEU A 156 -12.79 7.94 7.00
CA LEU A 156 -11.95 6.99 7.72
C LEU A 156 -12.76 6.34 8.84
N PHE A 157 -12.64 5.01 8.99
CA PHE A 157 -13.28 4.24 10.05
C PHE A 157 -12.23 3.54 10.92
N GLU A 158 -12.09 3.96 12.18
CA GLU A 158 -11.32 3.23 13.19
C GLU A 158 -12.20 2.11 13.75
N THR A 159 -11.92 0.88 13.34
CA THR A 159 -12.80 -0.28 13.50
C THR A 159 -12.17 -1.36 14.39
N GLY A 160 -12.85 -1.64 15.50
CA GLY A 160 -12.58 -2.77 16.38
C GLY A 160 -13.52 -3.95 16.15
N PRO A 161 -13.51 -4.94 17.05
CA PRO A 161 -14.32 -6.16 16.92
C PRO A 161 -15.84 -5.94 16.91
N ASN A 162 -16.35 -5.00 17.71
CA ASN A 162 -17.80 -4.75 17.87
C ASN A 162 -18.17 -3.27 17.88
N SER A 163 -17.22 -2.39 17.52
CA SER A 163 -17.41 -0.95 17.48
C SER A 163 -16.60 -0.36 16.33
N TYR A 164 -16.96 0.86 15.95
CA TYR A 164 -16.16 1.70 15.09
C TYR A 164 -16.43 3.18 15.42
N THR A 165 -15.49 4.04 15.03
CA THR A 165 -15.69 5.49 14.96
C THR A 165 -15.42 5.94 13.53
N MET A 166 -16.32 6.74 12.99
CA MET A 166 -16.20 7.33 11.66
C MET A 166 -15.68 8.76 11.76
N PHE A 167 -14.76 9.11 10.88
CA PHE A 167 -14.28 10.46 10.66
C PHE A 167 -14.55 10.84 9.20
N ASP A 168 -15.36 11.87 8.98
CA ASP A 168 -15.68 12.37 7.65
C ASP A 168 -14.59 13.34 7.18
N ALA A 169 -13.92 13.03 6.06
CA ALA A 169 -12.89 13.90 5.49
C ALA A 169 -13.48 15.12 4.79
N ASN A 170 -14.79 15.14 4.52
CA ASN A 170 -15.50 16.29 3.97
C ASN A 170 -15.89 17.31 5.04
N ASP A 171 -15.97 16.92 6.31
CA ASP A 171 -16.33 17.80 7.42
C ASP A 171 -15.12 18.64 7.86
N PRO A 172 -15.12 19.98 7.71
CA PRO A 172 -14.00 20.84 8.10
C PRO A 172 -13.70 20.82 9.61
N ALA A 173 -14.66 20.45 10.46
CA ALA A 173 -14.41 20.30 11.90
C ALA A 173 -13.57 19.05 12.20
N THR A 174 -13.76 18.00 11.41
CA THR A 174 -13.01 16.73 11.51
C THR A 174 -11.69 16.79 10.73
N ALA A 175 -11.73 17.30 9.50
CA ALA A 175 -10.62 17.37 8.54
C ALA A 175 -10.47 18.79 7.98
N PRO A 176 -9.88 19.74 8.74
CA PRO A 176 -9.77 21.15 8.34
C PRO A 176 -8.89 21.40 7.10
N HIS A 177 -8.14 20.39 6.67
CA HIS A 177 -7.34 20.43 5.43
C HIS A 177 -7.87 19.46 4.37
N GLY A 178 -9.08 18.92 4.58
CA GLY A 178 -9.78 18.00 3.68
C GLY A 178 -9.08 16.64 3.51
N TYR A 179 -8.24 16.24 4.47
CA TYR A 179 -7.65 14.91 4.50
C TYR A 179 -7.59 14.35 5.92
N ILE A 180 -7.50 13.03 6.02
CA ILE A 180 -7.26 12.30 7.26
C ILE A 180 -6.22 11.21 6.98
N VAL A 181 -5.13 11.20 7.73
CA VAL A 181 -4.03 10.21 7.62
C VAL A 181 -4.13 9.18 8.74
N ARG A 182 -3.81 7.92 8.46
CA ARG A 182 -3.51 6.92 9.50
C ARG A 182 -2.28 6.09 9.18
N SER A 183 -1.50 5.82 10.21
CA SER A 183 -0.49 4.76 10.22
C SER A 183 -1.02 3.59 11.06
N ASN A 184 -0.24 3.00 11.97
CA ASN A 184 -0.64 1.78 12.71
C ASN A 184 -1.07 2.05 14.14
N PHE A 185 -1.79 3.16 14.32
CA PHE A 185 -2.46 3.51 15.56
C PHE A 185 -3.85 4.08 15.25
N ALA A 186 -4.71 4.06 16.25
CA ALA A 186 -6.04 4.64 16.24
C ALA A 186 -6.05 5.83 17.20
N THR A 187 -6.61 6.95 16.77
CA THR A 187 -6.76 8.14 17.62
C THR A 187 -7.78 7.88 18.72
N THR A 188 -8.84 7.10 18.46
CA THR A 188 -9.86 6.79 19.46
C THR A 188 -9.37 5.84 20.54
N ALA A 189 -8.32 5.04 20.28
CA ALA A 189 -7.72 4.20 21.31
C ALA A 189 -6.90 4.99 22.33
N ARG A 190 -6.71 6.30 22.09
CA ARG A 190 -5.80 7.19 22.82
C ARG A 190 -6.44 8.55 23.16
N ASP A 191 -7.74 8.69 22.95
CA ASP A 191 -8.49 9.92 23.17
C ASP A 191 -7.89 11.15 22.46
N PHE A 192 -7.36 10.93 21.25
CA PHE A 192 -6.85 12.00 20.40
C PHE A 192 -7.91 12.55 19.45
N PRO A 193 -7.79 13.82 19.02
CA PRO A 193 -8.62 14.36 17.94
C PRO A 193 -8.40 13.58 16.64
N ALA A 194 -9.26 13.79 15.65
CA ALA A 194 -9.19 13.12 14.34
C ALA A 194 -7.82 13.32 13.65
N ASN A 195 -7.22 14.50 13.81
CA ASN A 195 -5.92 14.87 13.28
C ASN A 195 -5.01 15.38 14.43
N PRO A 196 -4.33 14.48 15.17
CA PRO A 196 -3.43 14.89 16.23
C PRO A 196 -2.18 15.58 15.69
N THR A 197 -1.59 16.47 16.50
CA THR A 197 -0.29 17.08 16.21
C THR A 197 0.86 16.11 16.50
N PRO A 198 2.05 16.31 15.91
CA PRO A 198 3.23 15.49 16.22
C PRO A 198 3.57 15.45 17.72
N GLU A 199 3.35 16.53 18.45
CA GLU A 199 3.60 16.64 19.89
C GLU A 199 2.67 15.72 20.69
N GLN A 200 1.39 15.65 20.32
CA GLN A 200 0.40 14.76 20.95
C GLN A 200 0.76 13.29 20.74
N LEU A 201 1.33 12.94 19.59
CA LEU A 201 1.69 11.56 19.26
C LEU A 201 2.91 11.04 20.03
N GLY A 202 3.80 11.92 20.48
CA GLY A 202 4.99 11.54 21.25
C GLY A 202 5.81 10.42 20.59
N LYS A 203 5.98 9.29 21.29
CA LYS A 203 6.77 8.13 20.83
C LYS A 203 5.92 6.94 20.38
N ILE A 204 4.69 7.18 19.95
CA ILE A 204 3.82 6.11 19.47
C ILE A 204 4.46 5.45 18.24
N TYR A 205 4.42 4.12 18.21
CA TYR A 205 4.87 3.38 17.03
C TYR A 205 4.15 3.92 15.79
N SER A 206 4.92 4.25 14.75
CA SER A 206 4.45 4.81 13.48
C SER A 206 3.92 6.24 13.48
N ALA A 207 4.13 7.00 14.56
CA ALA A 207 3.83 8.43 14.59
C ALA A 207 4.62 9.20 13.53
N GLU A 208 5.88 8.86 13.30
CA GLU A 208 6.75 9.55 12.34
C GLU A 208 6.20 9.47 10.90
N ARG A 209 5.67 8.31 10.50
CA ARG A 209 5.07 8.12 9.16
C ARG A 209 3.77 8.92 9.00
N TYR A 210 2.95 8.97 10.04
CA TYR A 210 1.78 9.84 10.06
C TYR A 210 2.19 11.30 9.87
N SER A 211 3.13 11.79 10.68
CA SER A 211 3.58 13.19 10.63
C SER A 211 4.22 13.54 9.29
N GLN A 212 5.02 12.62 8.72
CA GLN A 212 5.58 12.76 7.39
C GLN A 212 4.47 12.90 6.34
N ALA A 213 3.49 11.99 6.32
CA ALA A 213 2.39 12.04 5.36
C ALA A 213 1.60 13.35 5.47
N CYS A 214 1.21 13.78 6.68
CA CYS A 214 0.55 15.08 6.88
C CYS A 214 1.39 16.23 6.34
N SER A 215 2.69 16.27 6.69
CA SER A 215 3.60 17.34 6.23
C SER A 215 3.73 17.40 4.70
N ARG A 216 3.62 16.28 3.99
CA ARG A 216 3.63 16.24 2.52
C ARG A 216 2.32 16.73 1.93
N LEU A 217 1.20 16.29 2.49
CA LEU A 217 -0.12 16.77 2.06
C LEU A 217 -0.30 18.28 2.29
N ASP A 218 0.21 18.81 3.40
CA ASP A 218 0.15 20.25 3.70
C ASP A 218 0.88 21.12 2.67
N LEU A 219 1.94 20.60 2.04
CA LEU A 219 2.63 21.32 0.95
C LEU A 219 1.75 21.53 -0.29
N GLN A 220 0.69 20.73 -0.45
CA GLN A 220 -0.23 20.83 -1.58
C GLN A 220 -1.46 21.71 -1.29
N LYS A 221 -1.64 22.21 -0.06
CA LYS A 221 -2.84 22.93 0.37
C LYS A 221 -3.22 24.10 -0.55
N ALA A 222 -2.23 24.82 -1.10
CA ALA A 222 -2.48 25.97 -1.97
C ALA A 222 -2.79 25.60 -3.44
N LYS A 223 -2.42 24.40 -3.90
CA LYS A 223 -2.53 23.97 -5.30
C LYS A 223 -3.56 22.87 -5.53
N GLY A 224 -4.01 22.23 -4.44
CA GLY A 224 -4.79 21.00 -4.47
C GLY A 224 -3.89 19.76 -4.62
N ILE A 225 -4.27 18.68 -3.95
CA ILE A 225 -3.57 17.40 -4.03
C ILE A 225 -3.89 16.71 -5.36
N THR A 226 -2.87 16.15 -6.03
CA THR A 226 -3.02 15.43 -7.29
C THR A 226 -2.63 13.95 -7.16
N VAL A 227 -3.14 13.12 -8.06
CA VAL A 227 -2.75 11.70 -8.17
C VAL A 227 -1.25 11.56 -8.36
N ASP A 228 -0.68 12.33 -9.29
CA ASP A 228 0.74 12.33 -9.64
C ASP A 228 1.60 12.63 -8.41
N TYR A 229 1.19 13.61 -7.60
CA TYR A 229 1.87 13.93 -6.34
C TYR A 229 1.82 12.77 -5.35
N LEU A 230 0.67 12.13 -5.16
CA LEU A 230 0.57 10.99 -4.25
C LEU A 230 1.45 9.82 -4.72
N ILE A 231 1.39 9.49 -6.01
CA ILE A 231 2.19 8.41 -6.61
C ILE A 231 3.68 8.72 -6.44
N ARG A 232 4.13 9.91 -6.80
CA ARG A 232 5.57 10.21 -6.83
C ARG A 232 6.12 10.55 -5.45
N ASN A 233 5.42 11.39 -4.67
CA ASN A 233 5.94 11.96 -3.43
C ASN A 233 5.54 11.17 -2.18
N LEU A 234 4.33 10.63 -2.09
CA LEU A 234 3.88 9.93 -0.87
C LEU A 234 4.28 8.46 -0.88
N THR A 235 4.08 7.75 -2.00
CA THR A 235 4.40 6.31 -2.04
C THR A 235 5.88 6.02 -1.90
N ARG A 236 6.74 6.99 -2.23
CA ARG A 236 8.22 6.89 -2.26
C ARG A 236 8.89 7.78 -1.21
N ASP A 237 8.16 8.24 -0.19
CA ASP A 237 8.76 9.11 0.82
C ASP A 237 9.84 8.36 1.62
N LEU A 238 11.05 8.93 1.56
CA LEU A 238 12.25 8.51 2.25
C LEU A 238 12.71 9.66 3.15
N SER A 239 11.92 9.95 4.20
CA SER A 239 12.26 10.95 5.21
C SER A 239 13.00 10.37 6.42
N SER A 240 13.85 11.20 7.01
CA SER A 240 14.50 10.90 8.29
C SER A 240 13.46 10.78 9.41
N LYS A 241 13.89 10.34 10.60
CA LYS A 241 13.03 10.28 11.79
C LYS A 241 12.42 11.65 12.16
N THR A 242 13.09 12.75 11.83
CA THR A 242 12.60 14.12 12.09
C THR A 242 11.64 14.61 11.02
N GLY A 243 11.28 13.77 10.05
CA GLY A 243 10.39 14.14 8.93
C GLY A 243 11.07 14.96 7.84
N THR A 244 12.40 15.10 7.89
CA THR A 244 13.19 15.78 6.85
C THR A 244 13.50 14.80 5.73
N PRO A 245 13.06 15.04 4.48
CA PRO A 245 13.41 14.18 3.35
C PRO A 245 14.92 14.08 3.14
N TRP A 246 15.42 12.87 2.87
CA TRP A 246 16.85 12.70 2.57
C TRP A 246 17.21 13.42 1.25
N PRO A 247 18.38 14.07 1.15
CA PRO A 247 18.81 14.73 -0.08
C PRO A 247 18.88 13.74 -1.25
N GLY A 248 18.55 14.19 -2.45
CA GLY A 248 18.52 13.38 -3.67
C GLY A 248 17.29 12.49 -3.81
N THR A 249 16.46 12.34 -2.77
CA THR A 249 15.15 11.66 -2.88
C THR A 249 14.11 12.55 -3.53
N VAL A 250 12.97 11.97 -3.92
CA VAL A 250 11.86 12.69 -4.55
C VAL A 250 11.34 13.90 -3.77
N ASN A 251 11.43 13.87 -2.43
CA ASN A 251 11.01 14.95 -1.55
C ASN A 251 12.19 15.79 -1.02
N GLY A 252 13.42 15.40 -1.35
CA GLY A 252 14.65 16.02 -0.86
C GLY A 252 15.16 17.16 -1.72
N SER A 253 16.18 17.86 -1.20
CA SER A 253 16.95 18.81 -2.00
C SER A 253 17.70 18.09 -3.12
N LYS A 254 17.98 18.78 -4.23
CA LYS A 254 18.76 18.25 -5.36
C LYS A 254 20.24 18.12 -4.97
N GLN A 255 20.60 17.00 -4.35
CA GLN A 255 21.96 16.64 -3.95
C GLN A 255 22.15 15.13 -4.08
N LYS A 256 23.38 14.64 -3.85
CA LYS A 256 23.67 13.20 -3.88
C LYS A 256 22.94 12.47 -2.74
N LEU A 257 22.40 11.29 -3.04
CA LEU A 257 21.84 10.40 -2.01
C LEU A 257 22.91 10.00 -0.97
N PRO A 258 22.56 9.90 0.32
CA PRO A 258 23.44 9.26 1.30
C PRO A 258 23.62 7.78 0.92
N ALA A 259 24.79 7.20 1.17
CA ALA A 259 25.10 5.83 0.74
C ALA A 259 24.10 4.78 1.25
N ILE A 260 23.55 4.99 2.45
CA ILE A 260 22.53 4.14 3.05
C ILE A 260 21.42 5.01 3.64
N ILE A 261 20.17 4.63 3.39
CA ILE A 261 19.00 5.18 4.07
C ILE A 261 18.41 4.09 4.97
N LYS A 262 18.27 4.38 6.28
CA LYS A 262 17.50 3.53 7.19
C LYS A 262 16.01 3.79 7.00
N THR A 263 15.22 2.74 6.84
CA THR A 263 13.81 2.84 6.42
C THR A 263 12.82 2.50 7.54
N ASN A 264 13.27 2.43 8.80
CA ASN A 264 12.39 2.04 9.90
C ASN A 264 11.27 3.05 10.14
N ASN A 265 11.53 4.33 9.82
CA ASN A 265 10.61 5.44 10.06
C ASN A 265 10.10 6.10 8.77
N THR A 266 10.52 5.62 7.59
CA THR A 266 10.09 6.13 6.28
C THR A 266 8.73 5.53 5.90
N ILE A 267 7.97 6.21 5.04
CA ILE A 267 6.72 5.67 4.50
C ILE A 267 7.02 4.55 3.49
N SER A 268 7.96 4.76 2.56
CA SER A 268 8.47 3.70 1.68
C SER A 268 9.60 2.98 2.41
N ARG A 269 9.46 1.67 2.65
CA ARG A 269 10.43 0.94 3.48
C ARG A 269 10.68 -0.47 3.00
N THR A 270 11.71 -1.11 3.57
CA THR A 270 12.14 -2.47 3.19
C THR A 270 11.08 -3.56 3.37
N THR A 271 9.92 -3.24 3.97
CA THR A 271 8.74 -4.11 4.11
C THR A 271 7.54 -3.64 3.29
N THR A 272 7.64 -2.55 2.52
CA THR A 272 6.60 -2.10 1.59
C THR A 272 6.56 -3.04 0.39
N VAL A 273 5.43 -3.69 0.16
CA VAL A 273 5.28 -4.74 -0.85
C VAL A 273 4.31 -4.35 -1.96
N SER A 274 3.53 -3.29 -1.75
CA SER A 274 2.71 -2.64 -2.76
C SER A 274 2.26 -1.28 -2.27
N ALA A 275 1.84 -0.42 -3.19
CA ALA A 275 1.12 0.79 -2.90
C ALA A 275 -0.02 0.98 -3.90
N ALA A 276 -1.05 1.72 -3.50
CA ALA A 276 -2.06 2.20 -4.44
C ALA A 276 -2.52 3.62 -4.15
N VAL A 277 -2.88 4.31 -5.22
CA VAL A 277 -3.58 5.60 -5.19
C VAL A 277 -4.87 5.43 -6.00
N PHE A 278 -6.01 5.75 -5.38
CA PHE A 278 -7.31 5.72 -6.03
C PHE A 278 -7.72 7.15 -6.35
N GLN A 279 -8.20 7.35 -7.57
CA GLN A 279 -8.91 8.54 -7.97
C GLN A 279 -10.38 8.19 -8.15
N GLY A 280 -11.21 8.70 -7.26
CA GLY A 280 -12.66 8.57 -7.36
C GLY A 280 -13.23 9.45 -8.47
N VAL A 281 -14.55 9.61 -8.46
CA VAL A 281 -15.27 10.45 -9.41
C VAL A 281 -16.00 11.59 -8.72
N LYS A 282 -16.38 12.64 -9.46
CA LYS A 282 -17.26 13.66 -8.91
C LYS A 282 -18.67 13.09 -8.78
N PRO A 283 -19.48 13.59 -7.83
CA PRO A 283 -20.90 13.27 -7.78
C PRO A 283 -21.57 13.51 -9.14
N GLY A 284 -22.28 12.49 -9.64
CA GLY A 284 -22.98 12.54 -10.93
C GLY A 284 -22.18 12.07 -12.15
N GLU A 285 -20.87 11.81 -12.02
CA GLU A 285 -20.10 11.18 -13.10
C GLU A 285 -20.22 9.66 -13.10
N ASP A 286 -19.92 9.04 -14.25
CA ASP A 286 -19.89 7.57 -14.37
C ASP A 286 -18.86 6.97 -13.39
N PRO A 287 -19.30 6.12 -12.43
CA PRO A 287 -18.40 5.45 -11.49
C PRO A 287 -17.30 4.60 -12.16
N SER A 288 -17.52 4.15 -13.40
CA SER A 288 -16.53 3.37 -14.16
C SER A 288 -15.22 4.14 -14.41
N LEU A 289 -15.26 5.47 -14.30
CA LEU A 289 -14.10 6.35 -14.44
C LEU A 289 -13.15 6.29 -13.24
N ALA A 290 -13.57 5.75 -12.09
CA ALA A 290 -12.70 5.56 -10.94
C ALA A 290 -11.45 4.75 -11.35
N THR A 291 -10.27 5.21 -10.92
CA THR A 291 -8.99 4.62 -11.32
C THR A 291 -8.19 4.18 -10.10
N MET A 292 -7.72 2.95 -10.09
CA MET A 292 -6.76 2.46 -9.10
C MET A 292 -5.38 2.40 -9.73
N TRP A 293 -4.49 3.30 -9.32
CA TRP A 293 -3.07 3.25 -9.66
C TRP A 293 -2.37 2.30 -8.71
N THR A 294 -1.83 1.22 -9.24
CA THR A 294 -1.19 0.17 -8.44
C THR A 294 0.30 0.12 -8.71
N ILE A 295 1.08 0.01 -7.64
CA ILE A 295 2.51 -0.26 -7.67
C ILE A 295 2.72 -1.59 -6.94
N LEU A 296 3.10 -2.65 -7.65
CA LEU A 296 3.45 -3.94 -7.03
C LEU A 296 4.95 -3.95 -6.70
N GLY A 297 5.30 -4.39 -5.50
CA GLY A 297 6.64 -4.22 -4.92
C GLY A 297 6.80 -2.91 -4.17
N ASP A 298 8.04 -2.64 -3.72
CA ASP A 298 8.38 -1.36 -3.07
C ASP A 298 8.37 -0.24 -4.12
N PRO A 299 7.62 0.86 -3.92
CA PRO A 299 7.55 1.96 -4.86
C PRO A 299 8.90 2.59 -5.21
N SER A 300 9.91 2.49 -4.32
CA SER A 300 11.26 2.97 -4.62
C SER A 300 11.96 2.19 -5.74
N PHE A 301 11.44 1.00 -6.10
CA PHE A 301 11.98 0.05 -7.06
C PHE A 301 10.95 -0.40 -8.11
N SER A 302 9.83 0.32 -8.21
CA SER A 302 8.69 -0.10 -9.02
C SER A 302 7.97 1.09 -9.63
N ILE A 303 6.97 0.81 -10.47
CA ILE A 303 6.28 1.75 -11.34
C ILE A 303 4.76 1.57 -11.22
N ALA A 304 4.02 2.68 -11.31
CA ALA A 304 2.56 2.68 -11.23
C ALA A 304 1.91 2.24 -12.54
N VAL A 305 0.88 1.39 -12.42
CA VAL A 305 0.01 0.97 -13.54
C VAL A 305 -1.45 1.28 -13.20
N PRO A 306 -2.21 1.95 -14.09
CA PRO A 306 -3.62 2.23 -13.87
C PRO A 306 -4.48 1.00 -14.14
N CYS A 307 -5.43 0.75 -13.23
CA CYS A 307 -6.35 -0.38 -13.25
C CYS A 307 -7.80 0.12 -13.17
N TRP A 308 -8.73 -0.54 -13.86
CA TRP A 308 -10.17 -0.22 -13.89
C TRP A 308 -11.01 -1.48 -13.71
N VAL A 309 -12.20 -1.34 -13.10
CA VAL A 309 -13.13 -2.47 -12.94
C VAL A 309 -13.80 -2.88 -14.27
N ALA A 310 -13.90 -1.92 -15.20
CA ALA A 310 -14.48 -2.12 -16.52
C ALA A 310 -13.61 -2.94 -17.49
N VAL A 311 -12.41 -3.35 -17.09
CA VAL A 311 -11.60 -4.29 -17.89
C VAL A 311 -12.26 -5.66 -17.96
N GLN A 312 -12.04 -6.37 -19.06
CA GLN A 312 -12.43 -7.77 -19.21
C GLN A 312 -11.47 -8.69 -18.46
N ASP A 313 -10.18 -8.34 -18.44
CA ASP A 313 -9.14 -9.06 -17.73
C ASP A 313 -8.05 -8.11 -17.19
N ILE A 314 -7.34 -8.55 -16.16
CA ILE A 314 -6.16 -7.88 -15.64
C ILE A 314 -4.97 -8.24 -16.53
N ALA A 315 -4.12 -7.27 -16.83
CA ALA A 315 -2.93 -7.51 -17.65
C ALA A 315 -1.94 -8.45 -16.95
N ASP A 316 -1.41 -9.44 -17.69
CA ASP A 316 -0.48 -10.46 -17.19
C ASP A 316 0.66 -9.95 -16.30
N PRO A 317 1.32 -8.78 -16.56
CA PRO A 317 2.38 -8.28 -15.67
C PRO A 317 1.94 -8.01 -14.23
N LEU A 318 0.62 -7.90 -13.98
CA LEU A 318 0.02 -7.62 -12.69
C LEU A 318 -0.67 -8.84 -12.04
N ALA A 319 -0.81 -9.96 -12.74
CA ALA A 319 -1.61 -11.11 -12.29
C ALA A 319 -0.85 -12.43 -12.43
N ASP A 320 -0.57 -13.10 -11.29
CA ASP A 320 -0.06 -14.48 -11.24
C ASP A 320 -0.24 -15.02 -9.81
N ASP A 321 -0.70 -16.27 -9.67
CA ASP A 321 -0.92 -16.90 -8.37
C ASP A 321 0.39 -17.14 -7.58
N ASN A 322 1.55 -17.07 -8.22
CA ASN A 322 2.87 -17.18 -7.61
C ASN A 322 3.56 -15.82 -7.38
N GLY A 323 2.96 -14.73 -7.85
CA GLY A 323 3.52 -13.38 -7.76
C GLY A 323 3.60 -12.71 -9.12
N ALA A 324 2.96 -11.55 -9.25
CA ALA A 324 2.91 -10.83 -10.51
C ALA A 324 4.31 -10.39 -10.97
N ALA A 325 4.61 -10.60 -12.26
CA ALA A 325 5.96 -10.41 -12.80
C ALA A 325 6.55 -9.02 -12.52
N LEU A 326 5.74 -7.95 -12.61
CA LEU A 326 6.19 -6.59 -12.29
C LEU A 326 6.64 -6.47 -10.83
N GLY A 327 5.86 -7.04 -9.91
CA GLY A 327 6.20 -7.08 -8.48
C GLY A 327 7.43 -7.92 -8.18
N GLU A 328 7.61 -9.05 -8.85
CA GLU A 328 8.79 -9.92 -8.67
C GLU A 328 10.09 -9.25 -9.12
N ILE A 329 10.05 -8.45 -10.19
CA ILE A 329 11.20 -7.62 -10.58
C ILE A 329 11.53 -6.62 -9.47
N ALA A 330 10.53 -5.86 -8.97
CA ALA A 330 10.75 -4.89 -7.91
C ALA A 330 11.29 -5.51 -6.61
N ILE A 331 10.83 -6.72 -6.25
CA ILE A 331 11.35 -7.50 -5.13
C ILE A 331 12.84 -7.80 -5.34
N THR A 332 13.23 -8.19 -6.56
CA THR A 332 14.62 -8.50 -6.91
C THR A 332 15.52 -7.26 -6.82
N LEU A 333 15.12 -6.14 -7.42
CA LEU A 333 15.86 -4.88 -7.37
C LEU A 333 16.07 -4.42 -5.92
N ARG A 334 15.02 -4.47 -5.11
CA ARG A 334 15.10 -4.15 -3.67
C ARG A 334 16.03 -5.09 -2.92
N ALA A 335 16.01 -6.39 -3.22
CA ALA A 335 16.83 -7.38 -2.51
C ALA A 335 18.33 -7.08 -2.67
N TRP A 336 18.77 -6.71 -3.88
CA TRP A 336 20.15 -6.31 -4.14
C TRP A 336 20.54 -4.99 -3.48
N SER A 337 19.58 -4.08 -3.30
CA SER A 337 19.81 -2.80 -2.61
C SER A 337 19.58 -2.87 -1.10
N LYS A 338 19.21 -4.01 -0.51
CA LYS A 338 18.92 -4.10 0.92
C LYS A 338 20.22 -4.17 1.75
N THR A 339 20.24 -3.52 2.91
CA THR A 339 21.33 -3.73 3.89
C THR A 339 21.24 -5.12 4.52
N ASP A 340 22.37 -5.65 4.96
CA ASP A 340 22.46 -7.02 5.50
C ASP A 340 21.61 -7.21 6.76
N ASP A 341 21.42 -6.16 7.57
CA ASP A 341 20.51 -6.14 8.72
C ASP A 341 19.02 -6.03 8.34
N GLY A 342 18.71 -5.83 7.06
CA GLY A 342 17.38 -5.68 6.50
C GLY A 342 16.64 -4.38 6.83
N LYS A 343 17.29 -3.44 7.52
CA LYS A 343 16.69 -2.20 8.07
C LYS A 343 16.93 -0.95 7.23
N GLY A 344 17.59 -1.10 6.09
CA GLY A 344 17.87 0.03 5.21
C GLY A 344 18.10 -0.39 3.76
N ILE A 345 18.33 0.62 2.94
CA ILE A 345 18.59 0.52 1.51
C ILE A 345 19.94 1.16 1.22
N LYS A 346 20.82 0.43 0.54
CA LYS A 346 22.01 0.91 -0.17
C LYS A 346 21.52 1.67 -1.40
N THR A 347 21.84 2.96 -1.49
CA THR A 347 21.19 3.86 -2.46
C THR A 347 21.88 3.95 -3.81
N GLU A 348 23.01 3.26 -3.99
CA GLU A 348 23.87 3.32 -5.18
C GLU A 348 23.09 3.17 -6.50
N TYR A 349 22.14 2.22 -6.54
CA TYR A 349 21.37 1.92 -7.75
C TYR A 349 20.09 2.75 -7.89
N LEU A 350 19.63 3.42 -6.84
CA LEU A 350 18.35 4.15 -6.88
C LEU A 350 18.31 5.24 -7.97
N PRO A 351 19.37 6.06 -8.18
CA PRO A 351 19.35 7.05 -9.26
C PRO A 351 19.16 6.44 -10.66
N GLY A 352 19.79 5.29 -10.94
CA GLY A 352 19.66 4.57 -12.21
C GLY A 352 18.22 4.07 -12.40
N ILE A 353 17.73 3.33 -11.41
CA ILE A 353 16.35 2.82 -11.35
C ILE A 353 15.35 3.95 -11.57
N TRP A 354 15.53 5.09 -10.89
CA TRP A 354 14.63 6.23 -11.04
C TRP A 354 14.74 6.88 -12.41
N SER A 355 15.94 7.02 -12.96
CA SER A 355 16.13 7.59 -14.31
C SER A 355 15.50 6.74 -15.42
N ASP A 356 15.42 5.43 -15.23
CA ASP A 356 14.80 4.50 -16.17
C ASP A 356 13.28 4.42 -15.99
N LEU A 357 12.79 4.34 -14.75
CA LEU A 357 11.38 4.11 -14.47
C LEU A 357 10.54 5.38 -14.49
N TRP A 358 11.04 6.50 -13.96
CA TRP A 358 10.22 7.70 -13.76
C TRP A 358 9.75 8.35 -15.05
N PRO A 359 10.57 8.50 -16.12
CA PRO A 359 10.08 9.04 -17.38
C PRO A 359 8.97 8.19 -18.01
N VAL A 360 9.04 6.86 -17.84
CA VAL A 360 7.99 5.95 -18.31
C VAL A 360 6.74 6.07 -17.44
N GLU A 361 6.87 6.23 -16.12
CA GLU A 361 5.74 6.51 -15.25
C GLU A 361 5.04 7.81 -15.62
N ASP A 362 5.80 8.87 -15.91
CA ASP A 362 5.28 10.17 -16.35
C ASP A 362 4.56 10.04 -17.70
N GLN A 363 5.08 9.20 -18.61
CA GLN A 363 4.42 8.88 -19.88
C GLN A 363 3.09 8.13 -19.66
N ILE A 364 3.06 7.14 -18.77
CA ILE A 364 1.85 6.38 -18.42
C ILE A 364 0.80 7.32 -17.81
N LEU A 365 1.19 8.20 -16.88
CA LEU A 365 0.33 9.22 -16.26
C LEU A 365 -0.29 10.11 -17.33
N LYS A 366 0.53 10.68 -18.22
CA LYS A 366 0.07 11.56 -19.31
C LYS A 366 -0.90 10.85 -20.26
N LEU A 367 -0.55 9.64 -20.73
CA LEU A 367 -1.40 8.86 -21.63
C LEU A 367 -2.74 8.53 -20.96
N THR A 368 -2.71 8.19 -19.67
CA THR A 368 -3.92 7.84 -18.91
C THR A 368 -4.80 9.05 -18.68
N GLN A 369 -4.22 10.23 -18.44
CA GLN A 369 -4.99 11.47 -18.30
C GLN A 369 -5.75 11.80 -19.59
N SER A 370 -5.09 11.71 -20.75
CA SER A 370 -5.74 11.89 -22.06
C SER A 370 -6.80 10.82 -22.32
N PHE A 371 -6.52 9.56 -21.99
CA PHE A 371 -7.48 8.46 -22.14
C PHE A 371 -8.73 8.68 -21.28
N GLN A 372 -8.55 9.09 -20.03
CA GLN A 372 -9.65 9.37 -19.10
C GLN A 372 -10.45 10.61 -19.48
N GLN A 373 -9.83 11.62 -20.09
CA GLN A 373 -10.55 12.74 -20.68
C GLN A 373 -11.46 12.27 -21.81
N GLY A 374 -10.94 11.50 -22.76
CA GLY A 374 -11.76 10.95 -23.84
C GLY A 374 -12.90 10.06 -23.33
N ARG A 375 -12.66 9.28 -22.27
CA ARG A 375 -13.70 8.48 -21.60
C ARG A 375 -14.82 9.32 -20.99
N ARG A 376 -14.50 10.46 -20.39
CA ARG A 376 -15.50 11.39 -19.83
C ARG A 376 -16.35 12.02 -20.93
N GLU A 377 -15.74 12.39 -22.04
CA GLU A 377 -16.40 13.12 -23.12
C GLU A 377 -17.24 12.20 -24.02
N HIS A 378 -16.77 10.99 -24.29
CA HIS A 378 -17.37 10.12 -25.33
C HIS A 378 -17.76 8.73 -24.82
N GLY A 379 -17.33 8.34 -23.61
CA GLY A 379 -17.39 6.95 -23.15
C GLY A 379 -16.48 6.03 -23.97
N TYR A 380 -16.03 4.91 -23.40
CA TYR A 380 -15.32 3.86 -24.14
C TYR A 380 -15.84 2.47 -23.76
N SER A 381 -15.73 1.52 -24.69
CA SER A 381 -16.09 0.13 -24.45
C SER A 381 -15.12 -0.55 -23.46
N ALA A 382 -15.59 -1.61 -22.79
CA ALA A 382 -14.76 -2.45 -21.92
C ALA A 382 -13.52 -2.99 -22.64
N ASP A 383 -13.65 -3.33 -23.92
CA ASP A 383 -12.57 -3.82 -24.78
C ASP A 383 -11.51 -2.72 -25.03
N ALA A 384 -11.91 -1.47 -25.29
CA ALA A 384 -10.97 -0.35 -25.40
C ALA A 384 -10.25 -0.06 -24.08
N ILE A 385 -10.96 -0.15 -22.95
CA ILE A 385 -10.38 -0.01 -21.60
C ILE A 385 -9.38 -1.13 -21.31
N THR A 386 -9.72 -2.37 -21.68
CA THR A 386 -8.84 -3.55 -21.51
C THR A 386 -7.56 -3.40 -22.33
N ARG A 387 -7.65 -3.04 -23.62
CA ARG A 387 -6.47 -2.77 -24.45
C ARG A 387 -5.60 -1.66 -23.89
N PHE A 388 -6.20 -0.58 -23.39
CA PHE A 388 -5.44 0.50 -22.79
C PHE A 388 -4.71 0.05 -21.52
N HIS A 389 -5.40 -0.68 -20.63
CA HIS A 389 -4.79 -1.27 -19.43
C HIS A 389 -3.61 -2.19 -19.77
N GLN A 390 -3.78 -3.12 -20.71
CA GLN A 390 -2.72 -4.01 -21.19
C GLN A 390 -1.53 -3.22 -21.77
N LYS A 391 -1.80 -2.17 -22.56
CA LYS A 391 -0.74 -1.31 -23.10
C LYS A 391 0.05 -0.59 -22.01
N MET A 392 -0.61 -0.03 -21.00
CA MET A 392 0.08 0.65 -19.89
C MET A 392 0.89 -0.34 -19.05
N ALA A 393 0.35 -1.52 -18.78
CA ALA A 393 1.06 -2.59 -18.08
C ALA A 393 2.30 -3.07 -18.87
N LEU A 394 2.19 -3.17 -20.20
CA LEU A 394 3.32 -3.55 -21.06
C LEU A 394 4.42 -2.48 -21.08
N LEU A 395 4.08 -1.19 -21.14
CA LEU A 395 5.05 -0.11 -21.04
C LEU A 395 5.81 -0.18 -19.70
N ALA A 396 5.07 -0.34 -18.60
CA ALA A 396 5.65 -0.50 -17.28
C ALA A 396 6.57 -1.74 -17.18
N MET A 397 6.10 -2.89 -17.68
CA MET A 397 6.87 -4.13 -17.65
C MET A 397 8.16 -4.03 -18.48
N THR A 398 8.11 -3.38 -19.64
CA THR A 398 9.28 -3.18 -20.49
C THR A 398 10.35 -2.35 -19.78
N ALA A 399 9.95 -1.28 -19.09
CA ALA A 399 10.87 -0.46 -18.29
C ALA A 399 11.48 -1.27 -17.13
N MET A 400 10.66 -2.03 -16.41
CA MET A 400 11.12 -2.90 -15.32
C MET A 400 12.09 -3.98 -15.81
N GLN A 401 11.83 -4.60 -16.96
CA GLN A 401 12.72 -5.60 -17.57
C GLN A 401 14.03 -5.00 -18.08
N LYS A 402 14.01 -3.74 -18.56
CA LYS A 402 15.24 -3.02 -18.90
C LYS A 402 16.07 -2.80 -17.63
N GLU A 403 15.49 -2.21 -16.60
CA GLU A 403 16.18 -1.96 -15.33
C GLU A 403 16.74 -3.25 -14.72
N LEU A 404 15.96 -4.35 -14.73
CA LEU A 404 16.46 -5.64 -14.25
C LEU A 404 17.70 -6.11 -15.01
N ARG A 405 17.76 -5.91 -16.34
CA ARG A 405 18.92 -6.30 -17.15
C ARG A 405 20.12 -5.42 -16.84
N ASP A 406 19.91 -4.12 -16.74
CA ASP A 406 20.97 -3.15 -16.47
C ASP A 406 21.57 -3.38 -15.07
N MET A 407 20.71 -3.61 -14.07
CA MET A 407 21.15 -3.93 -12.72
C MET A 407 21.84 -5.31 -12.63
N LYS A 408 21.40 -6.32 -13.39
CA LYS A 408 22.13 -7.60 -13.49
C LYS A 408 23.51 -7.43 -14.09
N GLN A 409 23.66 -6.62 -15.14
CA GLN A 409 24.97 -6.34 -15.74
C GLN A 409 25.88 -5.61 -14.75
N ALA A 410 25.36 -4.63 -14.00
CA ALA A 410 26.11 -3.97 -12.94
C ALA A 410 26.49 -4.94 -11.79
N ALA A 411 25.61 -5.87 -11.42
CA ALA A 411 25.87 -6.86 -10.39
C ALA A 411 26.88 -7.94 -10.84
N LEU A 412 26.95 -8.29 -12.13
CA LEU A 412 27.99 -9.18 -12.67
C LEU A 412 29.39 -8.54 -12.66
N ALA A 413 29.48 -7.22 -12.53
CA ALA A 413 30.73 -6.52 -12.26
C ALA A 413 31.13 -6.55 -10.76
N LEU A 414 30.28 -7.09 -9.89
CA LEU A 414 30.55 -7.28 -8.46
C LEU A 414 30.92 -8.75 -8.14
N PRO A 415 31.65 -9.01 -7.03
CA PRO A 415 31.96 -10.37 -6.60
C PRO A 415 30.69 -11.19 -6.33
N THR A 416 30.65 -12.42 -6.83
CA THR A 416 29.50 -13.33 -6.67
C THR A 416 29.17 -13.53 -5.19
N PRO A 417 27.89 -13.37 -4.76
CA PRO A 417 27.50 -13.73 -3.40
C PRO A 417 27.75 -15.22 -3.16
N PRO A 418 28.07 -15.63 -1.91
CA PRO A 418 28.34 -17.02 -1.61
C PRO A 418 27.13 -17.89 -1.96
N PRO A 419 27.35 -19.09 -2.54
CA PRO A 419 26.26 -19.98 -2.91
C PRO A 419 25.43 -20.36 -1.67
N PRO A 420 24.10 -20.53 -1.81
CA PRO A 420 23.24 -20.94 -0.72
C PRO A 420 23.73 -22.28 -0.16
N ARG A 421 23.95 -22.34 1.16
CA ARG A 421 24.25 -23.59 1.87
C ARG A 421 22.95 -24.37 2.03
N PHE A 422 22.74 -25.37 1.19
CA PHE A 422 21.66 -26.33 1.38
C PHE A 422 22.04 -27.32 2.48
N ALA A 423 21.10 -27.60 3.39
CA ALA A 423 21.26 -28.73 4.30
C ALA A 423 21.28 -30.04 3.47
N PRO A 424 22.17 -31.00 3.79
CA PRO A 424 22.21 -32.27 3.07
C PRO A 424 20.84 -32.95 3.16
N VAL A 425 20.31 -33.37 2.02
CA VAL A 425 19.02 -34.05 1.91
C VAL A 425 19.11 -35.38 2.66
N LYS A 426 18.55 -35.43 3.88
CA LYS A 426 18.29 -36.68 4.59
C LYS A 426 16.90 -37.18 4.20
N LYS A 427 16.79 -37.85 3.05
CA LYS A 427 15.71 -38.80 2.76
C LYS A 427 16.05 -39.59 1.49
N THR A 428 16.46 -40.84 1.69
CA THR A 428 16.45 -41.88 0.66
C THR A 428 14.99 -42.16 0.34
N ILE A 429 14.50 -41.70 -0.81
CA ILE A 429 13.25 -42.22 -1.37
C ILE A 429 13.64 -43.52 -2.07
N VAL A 430 13.35 -44.65 -1.42
CA VAL A 430 13.33 -45.95 -2.09
C VAL A 430 12.02 -45.99 -2.86
N ILE A 431 12.11 -45.94 -4.18
CA ILE A 431 10.98 -46.19 -5.08
C ILE A 431 10.99 -47.71 -5.34
N PRO A 432 9.82 -48.39 -5.25
CA PRO A 432 9.72 -49.85 -5.25
C PRO A 432 10.31 -50.55 -6.47
#